data_AF-A0A947JXS6-F1
#
_entry.id   AF-A0A947JXS6-F1
#
_cell.length_a   1.000
_cell.length_b   1.000
_cell.length_c   1.000
_cell.angle_alpha   90.00
_cell.angle_beta   90.00
_cell.angle_gamma   90.00
#
_symmetry.space_group_name_H-M   'P 1'
#
loop_
_entity.id
_entity.type
_entity.pdbx_description
1 polymer ?
#
loop_
_entity_poly.entity_id
_entity_poly.type
_entity_poly.pdbx_seq_one_letter_code
_entity_poly.pdbx_strand_id
1 'polypeptide(L)'
;LEIKVYGLEDTKNSEILKNLEHALKFPGAERIFAVKYALQIGMSLDEIYAMTGIDRWFLSNMKELVDFEKKLKAYLNKKSIPVDLLREAKALGFSDRQLAGFWGMTENQVFKLRHKHKVMPEFQQVDTCAAEFEAYTPYFYSTYS
;
A
#
# COMPACT_ATOMS: atom_id res chain seq x y z
N LEU A 1 8.46 1.16 13.51
CA LEU A 1 7.23 0.39 13.75
C LEU A 1 7.56 -0.84 14.57
N GLU A 2 6.89 -1.02 15.70
CA GLU A 2 7.11 -2.13 16.66
C GLU A 2 6.96 -3.52 16.00
N ILE A 3 6.21 -3.61 14.90
CA ILE A 3 5.98 -4.82 14.11
C ILE A 3 6.98 -5.07 12.97
N LYS A 4 7.99 -4.18 12.77
CA LYS A 4 9.03 -4.27 11.72
C LYS A 4 8.52 -4.42 10.26
N VAL A 5 7.29 -4.02 9.98
CA VAL A 5 6.71 -4.00 8.63
C VAL A 5 6.81 -2.58 8.02
N TYR A 6 7.02 -2.48 6.70
CA TYR A 6 7.20 -1.22 5.98
C TYR A 6 5.97 -0.81 5.14
N GLY A 7 4.90 -1.59 5.20
CA GLY A 7 3.64 -1.36 4.49
C GLY A 7 2.66 -2.50 4.69
N LEU A 8 1.69 -2.64 3.79
CA LEU A 8 0.74 -3.75 3.76
C LEU A 8 1.40 -5.01 3.16
N GLU A 9 2.50 -5.47 3.76
CA GLU A 9 3.31 -6.58 3.23
C GLU A 9 2.67 -7.94 3.55
N ASP A 10 2.98 -8.96 2.76
CA ASP A 10 2.59 -10.34 3.06
C ASP A 10 3.40 -10.82 4.28
N THR A 11 2.83 -10.69 5.47
CA THR A 11 3.43 -11.26 6.68
C THR A 11 3.20 -12.77 6.64
N LYS A 12 4.27 -13.57 6.83
CA LYS A 12 4.16 -15.02 7.06
C LYS A 12 3.62 -15.29 8.47
N ASN A 13 2.53 -14.61 8.85
CA ASN A 13 1.96 -14.76 10.17
C ASN A 13 1.18 -16.08 10.23
N SER A 14 1.79 -17.07 10.88
CA SER A 14 1.20 -18.40 11.03
C SER A 14 -0.16 -18.38 11.72
N GLU A 15 -0.49 -17.34 12.51
CA GLU A 15 -1.76 -17.24 13.21
C GLU A 15 -2.91 -16.83 12.29
N ILE A 16 -2.67 -15.92 11.34
CA ILE A 16 -3.67 -15.54 10.31
C ILE A 16 -4.00 -16.76 9.45
N LEU A 17 -2.98 -17.53 9.07
CA LEU A 17 -3.16 -18.76 8.29
C LEU A 17 -3.87 -19.86 9.08
N LYS A 18 -3.72 -19.88 10.41
CA LYS A 18 -4.39 -20.86 11.28
C LYS A 18 -5.85 -20.49 11.55
N ASN A 19 -6.19 -19.20 11.70
CA ASN A 19 -7.55 -18.78 12.04
C ASN A 19 -7.89 -17.38 11.50
N LEU A 20 -8.15 -17.31 10.20
CA LEU A 20 -8.52 -16.07 9.51
C LEU A 20 -9.80 -15.43 10.07
N GLU A 21 -10.85 -16.23 10.32
CA GLU A 21 -12.11 -15.70 10.84
C GLU A 21 -11.93 -15.02 12.20
N HIS A 22 -11.15 -15.64 13.11
CA HIS A 22 -10.87 -15.05 14.41
C HIS A 22 -10.07 -13.75 14.24
N ALA A 23 -9.06 -13.73 13.36
CA ALA A 23 -8.26 -12.54 13.11
C ALA A 23 -9.07 -11.38 12.49
N LEU A 24 -10.15 -11.68 11.76
CA LEU A 24 -11.09 -10.69 11.24
C LEU A 24 -12.08 -10.20 12.31
N LYS A 25 -12.66 -11.12 13.09
CA LYS A 25 -13.69 -10.82 14.11
C LYS A 25 -13.13 -10.11 15.34
N PHE A 26 -11.95 -10.50 15.80
CA PHE A 26 -11.35 -9.97 17.02
C PHE A 26 -10.25 -8.95 16.68
N PRO A 27 -10.44 -7.65 17.01
CA PRO A 27 -9.48 -6.62 16.66
C PRO A 27 -8.15 -6.81 17.38
N GLY A 28 -7.07 -6.85 16.59
CA GLY A 28 -5.69 -6.90 17.07
C GLY A 28 -4.75 -6.24 16.04
N ALA A 29 -3.47 -6.11 16.40
CA ALA A 29 -2.45 -5.45 15.55
C ALA A 29 -2.36 -6.06 14.15
N GLU A 30 -2.67 -7.35 14.02
CA GLU A 30 -2.56 -8.10 12.78
C GLU A 30 -3.82 -8.07 11.90
N ARG A 31 -4.93 -7.47 12.38
CA ARG A 31 -6.23 -7.49 11.67
C ARG A 31 -6.12 -6.91 10.26
N ILE A 32 -5.30 -5.88 10.06
CA ILE A 32 -5.13 -5.27 8.74
C ILE A 32 -4.50 -6.24 7.72
N PHE A 33 -3.59 -7.11 8.16
CA PHE A 33 -3.00 -8.15 7.32
C PHE A 33 -3.98 -9.30 7.08
N ALA A 34 -4.83 -9.62 8.07
CA ALA A 34 -5.92 -10.58 7.89
C ALA A 34 -6.93 -10.12 6.83
N VAL A 35 -7.31 -8.83 6.85
CA VAL A 35 -8.16 -8.22 5.81
C VAL A 35 -7.49 -8.30 4.43
N LYS A 36 -6.20 -7.95 4.34
CA LYS A 36 -5.44 -8.12 3.09
C LYS A 36 -5.51 -9.55 2.58
N TYR A 37 -5.23 -10.53 3.45
CA TYR A 37 -5.23 -11.95 3.08
C TYR A 37 -6.62 -12.41 2.64
N ALA A 38 -7.68 -12.00 3.34
CA ALA A 38 -9.06 -12.29 2.95
C ALA A 38 -9.38 -11.77 1.53
N LEU A 39 -8.95 -10.54 1.20
CA LEU A 39 -9.09 -9.98 -0.14
C LEU A 39 -8.25 -10.74 -1.19
N GLN A 40 -7.05 -11.20 -0.83
CA GLN A 40 -6.19 -11.99 -1.72
C GLN A 40 -6.80 -13.35 -2.08
N ILE A 41 -7.45 -14.03 -1.13
CA ILE A 41 -8.13 -15.31 -1.36
C ILE A 41 -9.53 -15.16 -1.97
N GLY A 42 -9.96 -13.93 -2.25
CA GLY A 42 -11.19 -13.64 -2.99
C GLY A 42 -12.46 -13.53 -2.14
N MET A 43 -12.34 -13.33 -0.82
CA MET A 43 -13.49 -13.04 0.04
C MET A 43 -14.15 -11.72 -0.38
N SER A 44 -15.48 -11.69 -0.37
CA SER A 44 -16.24 -10.50 -0.75
C SER A 44 -16.13 -9.38 0.29
N LEU A 45 -16.35 -8.14 -0.15
CA LEU A 45 -16.37 -6.99 0.77
C LEU A 45 -17.48 -7.13 1.82
N ASP A 46 -18.61 -7.75 1.47
CA ASP A 46 -19.74 -7.98 2.37
C ASP A 46 -19.39 -8.97 3.48
N GLU A 47 -18.69 -10.07 3.16
CA GLU A 47 -18.23 -11.04 4.14
C GLU A 47 -17.22 -10.41 5.12
N ILE A 48 -16.25 -9.65 4.59
CA ILE A 48 -15.25 -8.98 5.43
C ILE A 48 -15.91 -7.90 6.29
N TYR A 49 -16.85 -7.12 5.74
CA TYR A 49 -17.63 -6.13 6.48
C TYR A 49 -18.40 -6.79 7.63
N ALA A 50 -19.10 -7.89 7.37
CA ALA A 50 -19.89 -8.60 8.37
C ALA A 50 -19.04 -9.11 9.55
N MET A 51 -17.78 -9.49 9.30
CA MET A 51 -16.87 -9.95 10.34
C MET A 51 -16.15 -8.80 11.08
N THR A 52 -15.80 -7.73 10.39
CA THR A 52 -14.85 -6.72 10.91
C THR A 52 -15.52 -5.40 11.35
N GLY A 53 -16.69 -5.10 10.80
CA GLY A 53 -17.36 -3.80 10.89
C GLY A 53 -16.63 -2.67 10.15
N ILE A 54 -15.58 -2.96 9.38
CA ILE A 54 -14.87 -1.95 8.58
C ILE A 54 -15.74 -1.59 7.39
N ASP A 55 -16.05 -0.30 7.23
CA ASP A 55 -16.89 0.17 6.14
C ASP A 55 -16.37 -0.27 4.75
N ARG A 56 -17.32 -0.60 3.87
CA ARG A 56 -17.02 -1.11 2.52
C ARG A 56 -16.18 -0.15 1.70
N TRP A 57 -16.27 1.15 1.93
CA TRP A 57 -15.44 2.15 1.28
C TRP A 57 -13.95 1.93 1.56
N PHE A 58 -13.58 1.69 2.83
CA PHE A 58 -12.20 1.37 3.19
C PHE A 58 -11.77 0.01 2.63
N LEU A 59 -12.65 -1.00 2.71
CA LEU A 59 -12.35 -2.33 2.17
C LEU A 59 -12.15 -2.30 0.64
N SER A 60 -12.90 -1.47 -0.07
CA SER A 60 -12.74 -1.20 -1.50
C SER A 60 -11.36 -0.62 -1.81
N ASN A 61 -10.92 0.40 -1.07
CA ASN A 61 -9.59 0.99 -1.24
C ASN A 61 -8.48 -0.03 -0.96
N MET A 62 -8.64 -0.87 0.07
CA MET A 62 -7.70 -1.96 0.33
C MET A 62 -7.68 -3.00 -0.80
N LYS A 63 -8.85 -3.31 -1.37
CA LYS A 63 -8.97 -4.22 -2.52
C LYS A 63 -8.23 -3.68 -3.74
N GLU A 64 -8.35 -2.38 -4.01
CA GLU A 64 -7.62 -1.72 -5.09
C GLU A 64 -6.11 -1.90 -4.94
N LEU A 65 -5.57 -1.70 -3.73
CA LEU A 65 -4.15 -1.94 -3.44
C LEU A 65 -3.76 -3.41 -3.66
N VAL A 66 -4.60 -4.36 -3.22
CA VAL A 66 -4.36 -5.80 -3.39
C VAL A 66 -4.38 -6.20 -4.88
N ASP A 67 -5.28 -5.65 -5.67
CA ASP A 67 -5.34 -5.94 -7.11
C ASP A 67 -4.20 -5.27 -7.87
N PHE A 68 -3.82 -4.05 -7.48
CA PHE A 68 -2.66 -3.38 -8.04
C PHE A 68 -1.36 -4.11 -7.72
N GLU A 69 -1.24 -4.70 -6.53
CA GLU A 69 -0.13 -5.58 -6.18
C GLU A 69 0.00 -6.77 -7.15
N LYS A 70 -1.12 -7.37 -7.57
CA LYS A 70 -1.10 -8.44 -8.59
C LYS A 70 -0.56 -7.92 -9.93
N LYS A 71 -0.96 -6.72 -10.34
CA LYS A 71 -0.44 -6.03 -11.55
C LYS A 71 1.07 -5.79 -11.44
N LEU A 72 1.57 -5.39 -10.28
CA LEU A 72 3.00 -5.18 -10.01
C LEU A 72 3.80 -6.50 -10.08
N LYS A 73 3.31 -7.54 -9.40
CA LYS A 73 3.94 -8.88 -9.36
C LYS A 73 4.07 -9.53 -10.74
N ALA A 74 3.22 -9.16 -11.71
CA ALA A 74 3.33 -9.61 -13.11
C ALA A 74 4.64 -9.19 -13.81
N TYR A 75 5.35 -8.20 -13.25
CA TYR A 75 6.64 -7.72 -13.75
C TYR A 75 7.87 -8.32 -13.05
N LEU A 76 7.69 -9.37 -12.24
CA LEU A 76 8.80 -10.07 -11.61
C LEU A 76 9.88 -10.48 -12.63
N ASN A 77 11.13 -10.08 -12.35
CA ASN A 77 12.32 -10.35 -13.17
C ASN A 77 12.25 -9.84 -14.63
N LYS A 78 11.34 -8.91 -14.95
CA LYS A 78 11.31 -8.26 -16.27
C LYS A 78 12.47 -7.28 -16.40
N LYS A 79 13.01 -7.16 -17.62
CA LYS A 79 14.14 -6.26 -17.92
C LYS A 79 13.77 -4.78 -17.87
N SER A 80 12.49 -4.46 -18.08
CA SER A 80 11.97 -3.10 -18.08
C SER A 80 10.64 -3.03 -17.35
N ILE A 81 10.45 -1.95 -16.60
CA ILE A 81 9.21 -1.61 -15.90
C ILE A 81 8.64 -0.35 -16.59
N PRO A 82 7.35 -0.35 -17.00
CA PRO A 82 6.72 0.84 -17.55
C PRO A 82 6.76 2.01 -16.55
N VAL A 83 7.12 3.20 -17.03
CA VAL A 83 7.23 4.38 -16.17
C VAL A 83 5.88 4.77 -15.58
N ASP A 84 4.79 4.62 -16.34
CA ASP A 84 3.44 4.93 -15.84
C ASP A 84 3.01 3.99 -14.72
N LEU A 85 3.38 2.70 -14.81
CA LEU A 85 3.17 1.75 -13.72
C LEU A 85 3.94 2.15 -12.47
N LEU A 86 5.17 2.63 -12.62
CA LEU A 86 5.97 3.15 -11.50
C LEU A 86 5.32 4.38 -10.86
N ARG A 87 4.83 5.34 -11.66
CA ARG A 87 4.11 6.53 -11.16
C ARG A 87 2.84 6.15 -10.41
N GLU A 88 2.01 5.32 -11.02
CA GLU A 88 0.75 4.81 -10.43
C GLU A 88 1.04 4.10 -9.10
N ALA A 89 2.09 3.28 -9.04
CA ALA A 89 2.50 2.62 -7.82
C ALA A 89 2.92 3.60 -6.71
N LYS A 90 3.63 4.67 -7.06
CA LYS A 90 4.04 5.69 -6.07
C LYS A 90 2.85 6.54 -5.61
N ALA A 91 1.92 6.88 -6.51
CA ALA A 91 0.68 7.57 -6.18
C ALA A 91 -0.20 6.74 -5.23
N LEU A 92 -0.26 5.41 -5.41
CA LEU A 92 -0.93 4.47 -4.51
C LEU A 92 -0.16 4.20 -3.20
N GLY A 93 1.00 4.82 -2.99
CA GLY A 93 1.76 4.75 -1.75
C GLY A 93 2.70 3.54 -1.61
N PHE A 94 2.97 2.78 -2.67
CA PHE A 94 3.92 1.65 -2.59
C PHE A 94 5.35 2.16 -2.35
N SER A 95 6.01 1.59 -1.34
CA SER A 95 7.42 1.89 -1.03
C SER A 95 8.37 1.28 -2.07
N ASP A 96 9.56 1.86 -2.21
CA ASP A 96 10.60 1.33 -3.11
C ASP A 96 11.01 -0.09 -2.69
N ARG A 97 10.96 -0.38 -1.39
CA ARG A 97 11.20 -1.71 -0.81
C ARG A 97 10.15 -2.75 -1.24
N GLN A 98 8.86 -2.39 -1.21
CA GLN A 98 7.80 -3.28 -1.70
C GLN A 98 7.95 -3.55 -3.19
N LEU A 99 8.16 -2.49 -3.98
CA LEU A 99 8.38 -2.61 -5.43
C LEU A 99 9.59 -3.47 -5.78
N ALA A 100 10.69 -3.30 -5.03
CA ALA A 100 11.88 -4.13 -5.15
C ALA A 100 11.56 -5.61 -4.95
N GLY A 101 10.77 -5.94 -3.91
CA GLY A 101 10.28 -7.29 -3.65
C GLY A 101 9.41 -7.85 -4.78
N PHE A 102 8.52 -7.04 -5.36
CA PHE A 102 7.63 -7.48 -6.44
C PHE A 102 8.34 -7.67 -7.78
N TRP A 103 9.42 -6.92 -8.06
CA TRP A 103 10.12 -6.95 -9.33
C TRP A 103 11.39 -7.80 -9.33
N GLY A 104 11.83 -8.31 -8.16
CA GLY A 104 13.10 -9.02 -8.03
C GLY A 104 14.30 -8.09 -8.14
N MET A 105 14.13 -6.84 -7.72
CA MET A 105 15.14 -5.79 -7.73
C MET A 105 15.60 -5.49 -6.30
N THR A 106 16.65 -4.69 -6.16
CA THR A 106 17.00 -4.07 -4.88
C THR A 106 16.32 -2.72 -4.74
N GLU A 107 16.08 -2.27 -3.50
CA GLU A 107 15.50 -0.95 -3.21
C GLU A 107 16.27 0.19 -3.91
N ASN A 108 17.61 0.12 -3.91
CA ASN A 108 18.45 1.10 -4.59
C ASN A 108 18.28 1.09 -6.13
N GLN A 109 17.98 -0.06 -6.74
CA GLN A 109 17.67 -0.11 -8.17
C GLN A 109 16.32 0.57 -8.48
N VAL A 110 15.31 0.39 -7.64
CA VAL A 110 14.02 1.09 -7.77
C VAL A 110 14.18 2.59 -7.56
N PHE A 111 14.94 2.99 -6.55
CA PHE A 111 15.31 4.39 -6.32
C PHE A 111 15.96 5.02 -7.55
N LYS A 112 16.99 4.37 -8.12
CA LYS A 112 17.66 4.85 -9.34
C LYS A 112 16.71 4.91 -10.54
N LEU A 113 15.81 3.95 -10.67
CA LEU A 113 14.79 3.94 -11.72
C LEU A 113 13.86 5.15 -11.61
N ARG A 114 13.35 5.43 -10.40
CA ARG A 114 12.53 6.64 -10.14
C ARG A 114 13.27 7.92 -10.48
N HIS A 115 14.51 8.07 -10.00
CA HIS A 115 15.33 9.26 -10.27
C HIS A 115 15.60 9.45 -11.76
N LYS A 116 15.94 8.36 -12.48
CA LYS A 116 16.16 8.39 -13.93
C LYS A 116 14.93 8.91 -14.70
N HIS A 117 13.74 8.55 -14.24
CA HIS A 117 12.47 8.92 -14.87
C HIS A 117 11.77 10.11 -14.22
N LYS A 118 12.43 10.81 -13.30
CA LYS A 118 11.89 11.96 -12.55
C LYS A 118 10.58 11.66 -11.82
N VAL A 119 10.42 10.44 -11.31
CA VAL A 119 9.30 10.05 -10.45
C VAL A 119 9.68 10.38 -9.01
N MET A 120 9.46 11.64 -8.62
CA MET A 120 9.85 12.21 -7.32
C MET A 120 8.61 12.70 -6.59
N PRO A 121 8.61 12.67 -5.25
CA PRO A 121 7.52 13.25 -4.48
C PRO A 121 7.60 14.78 -4.55
N GLU A 122 6.43 15.41 -4.52
CA GLU A 122 6.26 16.82 -4.23
C GLU A 122 5.96 17.00 -2.74
N PHE A 123 6.18 18.20 -2.20
CA PHE A 123 5.86 18.53 -0.82
C PHE A 123 4.72 19.54 -0.82
N GLN A 124 3.60 19.14 -0.21
CA GLN A 124 2.41 19.97 -0.08
C GLN A 124 2.34 20.51 1.34
N GLN A 125 1.89 21.76 1.46
CA GLN A 125 1.74 22.43 2.75
C GLN A 125 0.40 22.07 3.39
N VAL A 126 0.40 21.86 4.70
CA VAL A 126 -0.82 21.78 5.49
C VAL A 126 -1.26 23.21 5.79
N ASP A 127 -2.27 23.66 5.07
CA ASP A 127 -3.06 24.83 5.42
C ASP A 127 -4.42 24.35 5.97
N THR A 128 -5.04 25.12 6.85
CA THR A 128 -6.34 24.74 7.45
C THR A 128 -7.52 25.02 6.53
N CYS A 129 -7.26 25.48 5.30
CA CYS A 129 -8.24 26.10 4.41
C CYS A 129 -8.15 25.60 2.96
N ALA A 130 -7.47 24.48 2.70
CA ALA A 130 -7.29 23.91 1.37
C ALA A 130 -6.76 24.93 0.34
N ALA A 131 -5.70 25.65 0.71
CA ALA A 131 -5.01 26.70 -0.03
C ALA A 131 -5.80 27.99 -0.29
N GLU A 132 -6.91 28.24 0.43
CA GLU A 132 -7.65 29.51 0.34
C GLU A 132 -6.82 30.71 0.84
N PHE A 133 -5.94 30.49 1.83
CA PHE A 133 -5.07 31.52 2.42
C PHE A 133 -3.65 30.97 2.60
N GLU A 134 -2.64 31.85 2.48
CA GLU A 134 -1.25 31.49 2.74
C GLU A 134 -1.05 31.10 4.22
N ALA A 135 -0.63 29.85 4.44
CA ALA A 135 -0.21 29.40 5.76
C ALA A 135 1.25 29.80 6.02
N TYR A 136 1.52 30.46 7.14
CA TYR A 136 2.88 30.87 7.52
C TYR A 136 3.68 29.74 8.19
N THR A 137 3.01 28.69 8.66
CA THR A 137 3.65 27.58 9.37
C THR A 137 4.18 26.54 8.36
N PRO A 138 5.49 26.21 8.37
CA PRO A 138 6.09 25.28 7.42
C PRO A 138 5.82 23.81 7.81
N TYR A 139 4.55 23.40 7.78
CA TYR A 139 4.13 22.02 7.99
C TYR A 139 3.85 21.35 6.64
N PHE A 140 4.69 20.39 6.23
CA PHE A 140 4.61 19.76 4.91
C PHE A 140 4.45 18.24 5.00
N TYR A 141 3.83 17.66 3.97
CA TYR A 141 3.81 16.21 3.73
C TYR A 141 4.22 15.91 2.28
N SER A 142 4.86 14.76 2.07
CA SER A 142 5.24 14.33 0.72
C SER A 142 4.07 13.62 0.03
N THR A 143 3.86 13.90 -1.25
CA THR A 143 2.87 13.21 -2.09
C THR A 143 3.41 12.97 -3.50
N TYR A 144 2.84 12.01 -4.21
CA TYR A 144 3.09 11.73 -5.64
C TYR A 144 1.86 12.09 -6.50
N SER A 145 1.03 13.02 -5.98
CA SER A 145 -0.16 13.57 -6.64
C SER A 145 0.11 14.06 -8.06
#